data_AF-A0A971NRX7-F1
#
_entry.id   AF-A0A971NRX7-F1
#
_cell.length_a   1.000
_cell.length_b   1.000
_cell.length_c   1.000
_cell.angle_alpha   90.00
_cell.angle_beta   90.00
_cell.angle_gamma   90.00
#
_symmetry.space_group_name_H-M   'P 1'
#
loop_
_entity.id
_entity.type
_entity.pdbx_description
1 polymer ?
#
loop_
_entity_poly.entity_id
_entity_poly.type
_entity_poly.pdbx_seq_one_letter_code
_entity_poly.pdbx_strand_id
1 'polypeptide(L)' 'MRKLTVMIAAWMLCAAGAHAQEFTLTSGDLGGQLTQEQVYSGLGCNGQNVSPSLQWTNAPENT' A
#
# COMPACT_ATOMS: atom_id res chain seq x y z
N MET A 1 12.52 2.30 42.50
CA MET A 1 11.09 2.13 42.14
C MET A 1 10.55 3.38 41.44
N ARG A 2 10.35 4.52 42.12
CA ARG A 2 9.74 5.75 41.53
C ARG A 2 10.43 6.29 40.26
N LYS A 3 11.76 6.29 40.20
CA LYS A 3 12.52 6.77 39.03
C LYS A 3 12.35 5.87 37.79
N LEU A 4 12.25 4.55 38.02
CA LEU A 4 12.03 3.56 36.95
C LEU A 4 10.62 3.70 36.36
N THR A 5 9.61 3.94 37.21
CA THR A 5 8.23 4.20 36.77
C THR A 5 8.13 5.45 35.90
N VAL A 6 8.85 6.54 36.26
CA VAL A 6 8.88 7.78 35.47
C VAL A 6 9.56 7.58 34.11
N MET A 7 10.66 6.82 34.08
CA MET A 7 11.36 6.52 32.82
C MET A 7 10.51 5.67 31.87
N ILE A 8 9.78 4.67 32.40
CA ILE A 8 8.88 3.83 31.60
C ILE A 8 7.71 4.66 31.03
N ALA A 9 7.12 5.55 31.83
CA ALA A 9 6.05 6.43 31.38
C ALA A 9 6.50 7.40 30.27
N ALA A 10 7.72 7.93 30.37
CA ALA A 10 8.29 8.81 29.34
C ALA A 10 8.56 8.06 28.01
N TRP A 11 8.96 6.79 28.09
CA TRP A 11 9.24 5.97 26.90
C TRP A 11 7.96 5.57 26.16
N MET A 12 6.88 5.29 26.88
CA MET A 12 5.56 5.04 26.28
C MET A 12 5.01 6.27 25.55
N LEU A 13 5.31 7.49 26.01
CA LEU A 13 4.89 8.73 25.36
C LEU A 13 5.58 8.96 24.00
N CYS A 14 6.82 8.49 23.85
CA CYS A 14 7.60 8.66 22.61
C CYS A 14 7.26 7.61 21.54
N ALA A 15 6.57 6.52 21.90
CA ALA A 15 6.16 5.48 20.97
C ALA A 15 4.89 5.84 20.15
N ALA A 16 4.24 6.96 20.48
CA ALA A 16 3.04 7.43 19.80
C ALA A 16 3.42 8.31 18.60
N GLY A 17 3.42 7.74 17.39
CA GLY A 17 3.20 8.55 16.18
C GLY A 17 4.12 8.28 15.00
N ALA A 18 4.17 7.05 14.49
CA ALA A 18 4.39 6.85 13.07
C ALA A 18 3.02 6.78 12.39
N HIS A 19 2.51 7.91 11.91
CA HIS A 19 1.31 7.95 11.08
C HIS A 19 1.73 7.79 9.62
N ALA A 20 1.51 6.60 9.07
CA ALA A 20 1.54 6.44 7.62
C ALA A 20 0.40 7.27 7.03
N GLN A 21 0.71 8.12 6.06
CA GLN A 21 -0.35 8.78 5.31
C GLN A 21 -1.12 7.74 4.48
N GLU A 22 -2.38 8.04 4.19
CA GLU A 22 -3.19 7.23 3.29
C GLU A 22 -2.72 7.41 1.85
N PHE A 23 -2.56 6.31 1.12
CA PHE A 23 -2.33 6.27 -0.32
C PHE A 23 -3.40 5.35 -0.92
N THR A 24 -4.15 5.83 -1.90
CA THR A 24 -5.24 5.06 -2.48
C THR A 24 -4.91 4.74 -3.94
N LEU A 25 -4.92 3.45 -4.29
CA LEU A 25 -4.80 2.98 -5.66
C LEU A 25 -6.17 2.49 -6.15
N THR A 26 -6.54 2.89 -7.36
CA THR A 26 -7.79 2.51 -8.03
C THR A 26 -7.50 2.05 -9.45
N SER A 27 -8.36 1.18 -9.96
CA SER A 27 -8.31 0.67 -11.31
C SER A 27 -9.73 0.33 -11.75
N GLY A 28 -10.05 0.65 -13.00
CA GLY A 28 -11.27 0.15 -13.64
C GLY A 28 -11.16 -1.32 -14.06
N ASP A 29 -9.93 -1.81 -14.20
CA ASP A 29 -9.64 -3.12 -14.80
C ASP A 29 -9.31 -4.17 -13.73
N LEU A 30 -8.95 -3.73 -12.51
CA LEU A 30 -8.62 -4.60 -11.38
C LEU A 30 -9.72 -4.55 -10.31
N GLY A 31 -10.36 -5.68 -10.06
CA GLY A 31 -11.37 -5.82 -9.00
C GLY A 31 -11.58 -7.26 -8.50
N GLY A 32 -10.71 -8.19 -8.90
CA GLY A 32 -10.86 -9.62 -8.62
C GLY A 32 -9.89 -10.44 -9.47
N GLN A 33 -10.37 -11.56 -10.01
CA GLN A 33 -9.60 -12.35 -10.96
C GLN A 33 -9.34 -11.54 -12.24
N LEU A 34 -8.11 -11.62 -12.75
CA LEU A 34 -7.70 -10.94 -13.98
C LEU A 34 -8.52 -11.44 -15.18
N THR A 35 -8.79 -10.52 -16.09
CA THR A 35 -9.40 -10.87 -17.38
C THR A 35 -8.33 -11.24 -18.40
N GLN A 36 -8.76 -11.71 -19.57
CA GLN A 36 -7.85 -12.09 -20.65
C GLN A 36 -6.99 -10.91 -21.16
N GLU A 37 -7.41 -9.67 -20.92
CA GLU A 37 -6.67 -8.47 -21.33
C GLU A 37 -5.32 -8.39 -20.62
N GLN A 38 -5.30 -8.59 -19.30
CA GLN A 38 -4.07 -8.46 -18.49
C GLN A 38 -3.23 -9.76 -18.45
N VAL A 39 -3.79 -10.90 -18.86
CA VAL A 39 -3.05 -12.17 -18.89
C VAL A 39 -1.92 -12.11 -19.94
N TYR A 40 -0.77 -12.70 -19.63
CA TYR A 40 0.38 -12.73 -20.54
C TYR A 40 0.09 -13.52 -21.83
N SER A 41 0.74 -13.10 -22.93
CA SER A 41 0.63 -13.69 -24.26
C SER A 41 1.80 -14.64 -24.56
N GLY A 42 2.05 -15.60 -23.67
CA GLY A 42 3.15 -16.55 -23.79
C GLY A 42 3.20 -17.57 -22.65
N LEU A 43 4.21 -18.46 -22.67
CA LEU A 43 4.41 -19.51 -21.64
C LEU A 43 3.17 -20.41 -21.41
N GLY A 44 2.37 -20.66 -22.45
CA GLY A 44 1.14 -21.45 -22.36
C GLY A 44 -0.11 -20.65 -21.97
N CYS A 45 0.02 -19.35 -21.70
CA CYS A 45 -1.09 -18.41 -21.60
C CYS A 45 -1.35 -17.73 -22.95
N ASN A 46 -2.62 -17.43 -23.24
CA ASN A 46 -3.06 -16.80 -24.50
C ASN A 46 -3.72 -15.44 -24.26
N GLY A 47 -3.26 -14.68 -23.26
CA GLY A 47 -3.82 -13.37 -22.94
C GLY A 47 -3.36 -12.28 -23.90
N GLN A 48 -3.85 -11.06 -23.70
CA GLN A 48 -3.52 -9.92 -24.56
C GLN A 48 -2.29 -9.14 -24.06
N ASN A 49 -1.83 -9.42 -22.85
CA ASN A 49 -0.67 -8.79 -22.22
C ASN A 49 -0.75 -7.25 -22.19
N VAL A 50 -1.94 -6.72 -21.95
CA VAL A 50 -2.20 -5.28 -21.85
C VAL A 50 -2.18 -4.87 -20.38
N SER A 51 -1.49 -3.79 -20.06
CA SER A 51 -1.45 -3.27 -18.68
C SER A 51 -2.82 -2.73 -18.25
N PRO A 52 -3.25 -2.95 -16.99
CA PRO A 52 -4.44 -2.29 -16.47
C PRO A 52 -4.22 -0.79 -16.28
N SER A 53 -5.29 -0.03 -16.38
CA SER A 53 -5.34 1.38 -15.98
C SER A 53 -5.20 1.49 -14.47
N LEU A 54 -4.25 2.31 -14.01
CA LEU A 54 -3.99 2.58 -12.61
C LEU A 54 -4.10 4.08 -12.34
N GLN A 55 -4.85 4.46 -11.32
CA GLN A 55 -4.94 5.83 -10.83
C GLN A 55 -4.74 5.83 -9.32
N TRP A 56 -3.93 6.76 -8.83
CA TRP A 56 -3.72 6.90 -7.39
C TRP A 56 -4.00 8.32 -6.90
N THR A 57 -4.42 8.41 -5.65
CA THR A 57 -4.62 9.66 -4.93
C THR A 57 -3.90 9.61 -3.59
N ASN A 58 -3.64 10.79 -3.02
CA ASN A 58 -2.95 10.94 -1.73
C ASN A 58 -1.50 10.37 -1.76
N ALA A 59 -0.73 10.67 -2.82
CA ALA A 59 0.72 10.38 -2.83
C ALA A 59 1.46 11.23 -1.77
N PRO A 60 2.54 10.72 -1.15
CA PRO A 60 3.31 11.49 -0.19
C PRO A 60 3.92 12.77 -0.77
N GLU A 61 4.05 13.78 0.09
CA GLU A 61 4.83 14.95 -0.28
C GLU A 61 6.26 14.51 -0.62
N ASN A 62 6.77 14.98 -1.77
CA ASN A 62 8.09 14.64 -2.31
C ASN A 62 8.26 13.20 -2.84
N THR A 63 7.18 12.55 -3.28
CA THR A 63 7.25 11.30 -4.06
C THR A 63 7.71 11.57 -5.49
#